data_AF-A0A2I2FEU5-F1
#
_entry.id   AF-A0A2I2FEU5-F1
#
_cell.length_a   1.000
_cell.length_b   1.000
_cell.length_c   1.000
_cell.angle_alpha   90.00
_cell.angle_beta   90.00
_cell.angle_gamma   90.00
#
_symmetry.space_group_name_H-M   'P 1'
#
loop_
_entity.id
_entity.type
_entity.pdbx_description
1 polymer ?
#
loop_
_entity_poly.entity_id
_entity_poly.type
_entity_poly.pdbx_seq_one_letter_code
_entity_poly.pdbx_strand_id
1 'polypeptide(L)'
;MVDVPAIRCGLIKTVRSVRAVIRSLGGGRESQDAFSQKALLLLCDILDVLYQIREQLSWSNEKWVSGQLRLNALDELISTFDSTIDGIDVIFQSGGVGSRPYKKALLERTFLARLELYKSAFVVAMQPETQEKAFVEHQLKSRIRTSLSLSYSPRMNSQPEEDFHAVTSASTSKSFMTLGAMCNERQKGTCQWIFNEEKYKLWLFGCLRTLYCIAPAGTGKTFLA
;
A
#
# COMPACT_ATOMS: atom_id res chain seq x y z
N MET A 1 -12.51 -18.48 -14.44
CA MET A 1 -13.47 -18.81 -13.38
C MET A 1 -12.65 -19.16 -12.15
N VAL A 2 -12.92 -18.54 -11.00
CA VAL A 2 -12.10 -18.78 -9.79
C VAL A 2 -12.72 -19.91 -8.99
N ASP A 3 -11.92 -20.93 -8.70
CA ASP A 3 -12.35 -22.09 -7.94
C ASP A 3 -12.03 -21.93 -6.45
N VAL A 4 -12.82 -22.60 -5.59
CA VAL A 4 -12.63 -22.60 -4.13
C VAL A 4 -11.19 -22.93 -3.69
N PRO A 5 -10.48 -23.90 -4.29
CA PRO A 5 -9.08 -24.18 -3.93
C PRO A 5 -8.12 -23.01 -4.22
N ALA A 6 -8.35 -22.26 -5.30
CA ALA A 6 -7.53 -21.10 -5.65
C ALA A 6 -7.67 -19.99 -4.60
N ILE A 7 -8.91 -19.70 -4.19
CA ILE A 7 -9.19 -18.73 -3.11
C ILE A 7 -8.56 -19.18 -1.80
N ARG A 8 -8.64 -20.47 -1.45
CA ARG A 8 -7.98 -20.99 -0.25
C ARG A 8 -6.47 -20.80 -0.30
N CYS A 9 -5.85 -21.02 -1.45
CA CYS A 9 -4.41 -20.78 -1.63
C CYS A 9 -4.07 -19.29 -1.41
N GLY A 10 -4.85 -18.39 -2.02
CA GLY A 10 -4.75 -16.94 -1.82
C GLY A 10 -4.86 -16.55 -0.35
N LEU A 11 -5.91 -17.02 0.34
CA LEU A 11 -6.11 -16.78 1.78
C LEU A 11 -4.92 -17.24 2.63
N ILE A 12 -4.37 -18.43 2.36
CA ILE A 12 -3.21 -18.95 3.11
C ILE A 12 -1.99 -18.05 2.89
N LYS A 13 -1.74 -17.61 1.65
CA LYS A 13 -0.64 -16.70 1.32
C LYS A 13 -0.82 -15.38 2.08
N THR A 14 -1.99 -14.76 1.96
CA THR A 14 -2.28 -13.47 2.58
C THR A 14 -2.24 -13.51 4.10
N VAL A 15 -2.75 -14.58 4.73
CA VAL A 15 -2.62 -14.80 6.18
C VAL A 15 -1.15 -14.84 6.61
N ARG A 16 -0.27 -15.48 5.82
CA ARG A 16 1.17 -15.50 6.12
C ARG A 16 1.78 -14.10 5.98
N SER A 17 1.44 -13.35 4.94
CA SER A 17 1.92 -11.98 4.74
C SER A 17 1.45 -11.05 5.86
N VAL A 18 0.19 -11.14 6.29
CA VAL A 18 -0.32 -10.36 7.43
C VAL A 18 0.45 -10.68 8.71
N ARG A 19 0.71 -11.96 9.00
CA ARG A 19 1.54 -12.34 10.15
C ARG A 19 2.96 -11.83 10.04
N ALA A 20 3.54 -11.70 8.84
CA ALA A 20 4.85 -11.10 8.64
C ALA A 20 4.82 -9.60 9.01
N VAL A 21 3.81 -8.88 8.52
CA VAL A 21 3.58 -7.47 8.85
C VAL A 21 3.36 -7.24 10.35
N ILE A 22 2.58 -8.11 11.01
CA ILE A 22 2.39 -8.03 12.47
C ILE A 22 3.73 -8.15 13.21
N ARG A 23 4.64 -9.02 12.75
CA ARG A 23 5.97 -9.15 13.35
C ARG A 23 6.86 -7.95 13.06
N SER A 24 6.82 -7.38 11.86
CA SER A 24 7.65 -6.21 11.52
C SER A 24 7.19 -4.96 12.28
N LEU A 25 5.88 -4.73 12.40
CA LEU A 25 5.32 -3.63 13.19
C LEU A 25 5.47 -3.85 14.71
N GLY A 26 5.35 -5.10 15.18
CA GLY A 26 5.37 -5.45 16.60
C GLY A 26 6.77 -5.63 17.21
N GLY A 27 7.78 -5.97 16.40
CA GLY A 27 9.13 -6.28 16.90
C GLY A 27 10.06 -5.07 17.10
N GLY A 28 9.70 -3.91 16.56
CA GLY A 28 10.54 -2.70 16.62
C GLY A 28 10.24 -1.77 17.80
N ARG A 29 11.10 -0.76 18.00
CA ARG A 29 10.83 0.41 18.88
C ARG A 29 9.58 1.21 18.46
N GLU A 30 9.02 0.91 17.29
CA GLU A 30 7.78 1.47 16.72
C GLU A 30 6.51 0.89 17.37
N SER A 31 6.59 -0.23 18.11
CA SER A 31 5.45 -0.86 18.83
C SER A 31 4.90 -0.02 19.99
N GLN A 32 5.65 0.98 20.46
CA GLN A 32 5.22 1.93 21.48
C GLN A 32 4.39 3.09 20.92
N ASP A 33 4.35 3.27 19.60
CA ASP A 33 3.50 4.27 18.97
C ASP A 33 2.03 3.78 18.93
N ALA A 34 1.10 4.59 19.43
CA ALA A 34 -0.34 4.25 19.50
C ALA A 34 -0.93 3.83 18.14
N PHE A 35 -0.43 4.41 17.04
CA PHE A 35 -0.85 4.06 15.67
C PHE A 35 -0.40 2.67 15.24
N SER A 36 0.80 2.24 15.65
CA SER A 36 1.29 0.88 15.41
C SER A 36 0.44 -0.13 16.16
N GLN A 37 0.08 0.16 17.42
CA GLN A 37 -0.82 -0.68 18.20
C GLN A 37 -2.21 -0.78 17.56
N LYS A 38 -2.77 0.35 17.09
CA LYS A 38 -4.04 0.36 16.36
C LYS A 38 -3.96 -0.46 15.07
N ALA A 39 -2.87 -0.35 14.32
CA ALA A 39 -2.67 -1.13 13.10
C ALA A 39 -2.54 -2.63 13.39
N LEU A 40 -1.81 -3.01 14.45
CA LEU A 40 -1.70 -4.39 14.91
C LEU A 40 -3.06 -4.98 15.28
N LEU A 41 -3.88 -4.24 16.03
CA LEU A 41 -5.24 -4.67 16.38
C LEU A 41 -6.11 -4.88 15.13
N LEU A 42 -6.07 -3.95 14.18
CA LEU A 42 -6.81 -4.10 12.92
C LEU A 42 -6.34 -5.31 12.11
N LEU A 43 -5.03 -5.59 12.06
CA LEU A 43 -4.48 -6.74 11.37
C LEU A 43 -4.89 -8.06 12.05
N CYS A 44 -4.95 -8.10 13.38
CA CYS A 44 -5.50 -9.24 14.12
C CYS A 44 -6.98 -9.44 13.82
N ASP A 45 -7.80 -8.38 13.86
CA ASP A 45 -9.22 -8.47 13.53
C ASP A 45 -9.44 -8.97 12.10
N ILE A 46 -8.64 -8.50 11.15
CA ILE A 46 -8.72 -8.97 9.75
C ILE A 46 -8.30 -10.44 9.66
N LEU A 47 -7.25 -10.87 10.38
CA LEU A 47 -6.84 -12.27 10.41
C LEU A 47 -7.98 -13.18 10.89
N ASP A 48 -8.69 -12.78 11.94
CA ASP A 48 -9.81 -13.56 12.47
C ASP A 48 -10.92 -13.72 11.43
N VAL A 49 -11.27 -12.63 10.72
CA VAL A 49 -12.25 -12.69 9.62
C VAL A 49 -11.74 -13.57 8.47
N LEU A 50 -10.45 -13.52 8.11
CA LEU A 50 -9.87 -14.38 7.08
C LEU A 50 -9.92 -15.87 7.46
N TYR A 51 -9.74 -16.22 8.74
CA TYR A 51 -9.93 -17.60 9.19
C TYR A 51 -11.40 -18.02 9.11
N GLN A 52 -12.34 -17.16 9.52
CA GLN A 52 -13.76 -17.44 9.40
C GLN A 52 -14.16 -17.67 7.93
N ILE A 53 -13.69 -16.84 6.99
CA ILE A 53 -13.89 -17.03 5.55
C ILE A 53 -13.35 -18.40 5.12
N ARG A 54 -12.12 -18.74 5.54
CA ARG A 54 -11.49 -20.02 5.20
C ARG A 54 -12.28 -21.21 5.73
N GLU A 55 -12.78 -21.13 6.95
CA GLU A 55 -13.65 -22.14 7.56
C GLU A 55 -14.96 -22.26 6.79
N GLN A 56 -15.66 -21.16 6.51
CA GLN A 56 -16.91 -21.23 5.74
C GLN A 56 -16.70 -21.80 4.31
N LEU A 57 -15.53 -21.61 3.71
CA LEU A 57 -15.16 -22.27 2.45
C LEU A 57 -14.87 -23.76 2.60
N SER A 58 -14.45 -24.25 3.78
CA SER A 58 -14.17 -25.68 4.03
C SER A 58 -15.41 -26.50 4.33
N TRP A 59 -16.44 -25.90 4.92
CA TRP A 59 -17.70 -26.55 5.23
C TRP A 59 -18.66 -26.41 4.04
N SER A 60 -18.31 -27.06 2.92
CA SER A 60 -18.98 -26.96 1.62
C SER A 60 -20.43 -27.48 1.57
N ASN A 61 -21.04 -27.83 2.71
CA ASN A 61 -22.43 -28.26 2.79
C ASN A 61 -23.40 -27.08 2.98
N GLU A 62 -22.92 -25.89 3.37
CA GLU A 62 -23.78 -24.72 3.51
C GLU A 62 -23.62 -23.73 2.37
N LYS A 63 -24.78 -23.32 1.85
CA LYS A 63 -25.08 -22.55 0.64
C LYS A 63 -24.48 -21.13 0.57
N TRP A 64 -23.49 -20.80 1.41
CA TRP A 64 -22.96 -19.45 1.58
C TRP A 64 -22.15 -18.98 0.36
N VAL A 65 -21.38 -19.85 -0.30
CA VAL A 65 -20.56 -19.52 -1.47
C VAL A 65 -21.08 -20.15 -2.76
N SER A 66 -22.40 -20.20 -2.91
CA SER A 66 -23.03 -20.86 -4.07
C SER A 66 -22.84 -20.08 -5.38
N GLY A 67 -22.49 -18.78 -5.30
CA GLY A 67 -22.41 -17.90 -6.45
C GLY A 67 -20.98 -17.67 -6.94
N GLN A 68 -20.73 -17.95 -8.23
CA GLN A 68 -19.45 -17.64 -8.89
C GLN A 68 -19.07 -16.16 -8.80
N LEU A 69 -20.06 -15.26 -8.80
CA LEU A 69 -19.84 -13.82 -8.63
C LEU A 69 -19.22 -13.50 -7.26
N ARG A 70 -19.67 -14.18 -6.20
CA ARG A 70 -19.16 -14.01 -4.84
C ARG A 70 -17.73 -14.54 -4.71
N LEU A 71 -17.44 -15.68 -5.34
CA LEU A 71 -16.08 -16.24 -5.44
C LEU A 71 -15.12 -15.25 -6.11
N ASN A 72 -15.51 -14.72 -7.27
CA ASN A 72 -14.69 -13.76 -8.01
C ASN A 72 -14.49 -12.45 -7.22
N ALA A 73 -15.54 -11.96 -6.55
CA ALA A 73 -15.45 -10.75 -5.73
C ALA A 73 -14.54 -10.94 -4.51
N LEU A 74 -14.59 -12.11 -3.87
CA LEU A 74 -13.73 -12.46 -2.75
C LEU A 74 -12.26 -12.59 -3.19
N ASP A 75 -12.01 -13.21 -4.34
CA ASP A 75 -10.67 -13.32 -4.93
C ASP A 75 -10.05 -11.95 -5.26
N GLU A 76 -10.84 -11.04 -5.87
CA GLU A 76 -10.44 -9.64 -6.11
C GLU A 76 -10.07 -8.93 -4.80
N LEU A 77 -10.91 -9.10 -3.75
CA LEU A 77 -10.68 -8.48 -2.46
C LEU A 77 -9.42 -9.03 -1.76
N ILE A 78 -9.22 -10.35 -1.79
CA ILE A 78 -8.03 -10.99 -1.23
C ILE A 78 -6.78 -10.50 -1.98
N SER A 79 -6.80 -10.47 -3.31
CA SER A 79 -5.66 -10.07 -4.13
C SER A 79 -5.27 -8.59 -3.93
N THR A 80 -6.26 -7.70 -3.81
CA THR A 80 -6.02 -6.27 -3.54
C THR A 80 -5.50 -6.03 -2.12
N PHE A 81 -6.02 -6.78 -1.15
CA PHE A 81 -5.52 -6.75 0.21
C PHE A 81 -4.09 -7.31 0.32
N ASP A 82 -3.80 -8.45 -0.31
CA ASP A 82 -2.46 -9.06 -0.38
C ASP A 82 -1.43 -8.06 -0.90
N SER A 83 -1.74 -7.39 -2.01
CA SER A 83 -0.89 -6.34 -2.59
C SER A 83 -0.67 -5.16 -1.64
N THR A 84 -1.66 -4.83 -0.81
CA THR A 84 -1.54 -3.76 0.20
C THR A 84 -0.65 -4.20 1.35
N ILE A 85 -0.81 -5.44 1.84
CA ILE A 85 -0.02 -6.02 2.91
C ILE A 85 1.44 -6.18 2.48
N ASP A 86 1.71 -6.64 1.27
CA ASP A 86 3.07 -6.70 0.71
C ASP A 86 3.71 -5.29 0.67
N GLY A 87 2.94 -4.27 0.34
CA GLY A 87 3.39 -2.87 0.38
C GLY A 87 3.73 -2.40 1.81
N ILE A 88 2.94 -2.78 2.80
CA ILE A 88 3.26 -2.50 4.22
C ILE A 88 4.53 -3.25 4.61
N ASP A 89 4.65 -4.54 4.28
CA ASP A 89 5.82 -5.33 4.66
C ASP A 89 7.12 -4.70 4.13
N VAL A 90 7.18 -4.36 2.84
CA VAL A 90 8.36 -3.74 2.23
C VAL A 90 8.76 -2.43 2.90
N ILE A 91 7.79 -1.61 3.34
CA ILE A 91 8.08 -0.29 3.94
C ILE A 91 8.51 -0.42 5.41
N PHE A 92 7.91 -1.36 6.13
CA PHE A 92 8.11 -1.52 7.58
C PHE A 92 9.11 -2.63 7.95
N GLN A 93 9.67 -3.35 6.98
CA GLN A 93 10.78 -4.27 7.20
C GLN A 93 11.97 -3.61 7.92
N SER A 94 12.54 -4.35 8.87
CA SER A 94 13.73 -3.97 9.63
C SER A 94 14.94 -3.93 8.70
N GLY A 95 15.38 -2.74 8.32
CA GLY A 95 16.47 -2.51 7.35
C GLY A 95 16.14 -1.52 6.23
N GLY A 96 14.86 -1.15 6.06
CA GLY A 96 14.47 -0.14 5.06
C GLY A 96 14.96 1.27 5.40
N VAL A 97 15.43 2.01 4.39
CA VAL A 97 16.04 3.36 4.47
C VAL A 97 15.00 4.48 4.77
N GLY A 98 13.88 4.15 5.41
CA GLY A 98 12.83 5.10 5.75
C GLY A 98 13.02 5.68 7.15
N SER A 99 12.95 7.00 7.28
CA SER A 99 12.99 7.65 8.60
C SER A 99 11.77 7.24 9.45
N ARG A 100 11.95 7.09 10.77
CA ARG A 100 10.86 6.79 11.71
C ARG A 100 9.64 7.73 11.58
N PRO A 101 9.79 9.07 11.50
CA PRO A 101 8.63 9.96 11.34
C PRO A 101 7.90 9.75 10.01
N TYR A 102 8.62 9.39 8.94
CA TYR A 102 8.01 9.04 7.66
C TYR A 102 7.15 7.79 7.78
N LYS A 103 7.70 6.70 8.34
CA LYS A 103 6.97 5.44 8.55
C LYS A 103 5.72 5.66 9.42
N LYS A 104 5.85 6.43 10.50
CA LYS A 104 4.72 6.81 11.36
C LYS A 104 3.65 7.58 10.60
N ALA A 105 4.01 8.63 9.88
CA ALA A 105 3.06 9.44 9.12
C ALA A 105 2.36 8.63 8.02
N LEU A 106 3.07 7.72 7.37
CA LEU A 106 2.51 6.86 6.33
C LEU A 106 1.51 5.86 6.94
N LEU A 107 1.86 5.24 8.07
CA LEU A 107 0.94 4.36 8.79
C LEU A 107 -0.34 5.10 9.20
N GLU A 108 -0.18 6.28 9.80
CA GLU A 108 -1.26 7.11 10.31
C GLU A 108 -2.20 7.61 9.20
N ARG A 109 -1.64 8.20 8.15
CA ARG A 109 -2.42 8.92 7.13
C ARG A 109 -2.92 8.04 6.00
N THR A 110 -2.35 6.86 5.80
CA THR A 110 -2.70 6.00 4.66
C THR A 110 -3.11 4.59 5.08
N PHE A 111 -2.22 3.83 5.72
CA PHE A 111 -2.45 2.41 5.92
C PHE A 111 -3.53 2.11 6.96
N LEU A 112 -3.65 2.90 8.03
CA LEU A 112 -4.72 2.71 9.02
C LEU A 112 -6.12 2.80 8.38
N ALA A 113 -6.39 3.86 7.63
CA ALA A 113 -7.68 4.03 6.96
C ALA A 113 -7.95 2.91 5.94
N ARG A 114 -6.92 2.43 5.24
CA ARG A 114 -7.04 1.30 4.31
C ARG A 114 -7.36 0.00 5.03
N LEU A 115 -6.68 -0.29 6.14
CA LEU A 115 -6.93 -1.49 6.94
C LEU A 115 -8.36 -1.49 7.49
N GLU A 116 -8.87 -0.34 7.94
CA GLU A 116 -10.27 -0.20 8.36
C GLU A 116 -11.24 -0.51 7.20
N LEU A 117 -10.97 0.02 6.00
CA LEU A 117 -11.78 -0.28 4.80
C LEU A 117 -11.76 -1.76 4.44
N TYR A 118 -10.59 -2.41 4.46
CA TYR A 118 -10.48 -3.84 4.18
C TYR A 118 -11.20 -4.69 5.24
N LYS A 119 -11.08 -4.34 6.52
CA LYS A 119 -11.84 -4.99 7.60
C LYS A 119 -13.34 -4.93 7.31
N SER A 120 -13.87 -3.73 7.03
CA SER A 120 -15.29 -3.57 6.68
C SER A 120 -15.67 -4.39 5.44
N ALA A 121 -14.83 -4.38 4.40
CA ALA A 121 -15.08 -5.14 3.18
C ALA A 121 -15.14 -6.64 3.41
N PHE A 122 -14.23 -7.21 4.20
CA PHE A 122 -14.28 -8.64 4.54
C PHE A 122 -15.51 -9.00 5.38
N VAL A 123 -15.89 -8.15 6.35
CA VAL A 123 -17.11 -8.37 7.14
C VAL A 123 -18.37 -8.33 6.28
N VAL A 124 -18.46 -7.37 5.36
CA VAL A 124 -19.59 -7.25 4.42
C VAL A 124 -19.61 -8.44 3.45
N ALA A 125 -18.44 -8.88 2.98
CA ALA A 125 -18.32 -10.06 2.14
C ALA A 125 -18.84 -11.34 2.82
N MET A 126 -18.84 -11.39 4.16
CA MET A 126 -19.40 -12.48 4.99
C MET A 126 -20.93 -12.46 5.11
N GLN A 127 -21.58 -11.33 4.86
CA GLN A 127 -23.02 -11.18 5.01
C GLN A 127 -23.83 -11.92 3.94
N PRO A 128 -25.08 -12.33 4.22
CA PRO A 128 -25.99 -12.88 3.22
C PRO A 128 -26.26 -11.88 2.08
N GLU A 129 -26.60 -12.37 0.89
CA GLU A 129 -26.86 -11.52 -0.27
C GLU A 129 -28.14 -10.69 -0.07
N THR A 130 -27.98 -9.38 0.09
CA THR A 130 -29.06 -8.39 0.17
C THR A 130 -28.76 -7.21 -0.76
N GLN A 131 -29.78 -6.43 -1.12
CA GLN A 131 -29.59 -5.21 -1.91
C GLN A 131 -28.70 -4.18 -1.18
N GLU A 132 -28.88 -4.07 0.14
CA GLU A 132 -28.07 -3.21 1.01
C GLU A 132 -26.60 -3.64 1.00
N LYS A 133 -26.33 -4.95 1.10
CA LYS A 133 -24.97 -5.50 0.98
C LYS A 133 -24.35 -5.10 -0.35
N ALA A 134 -25.05 -5.32 -1.47
CA ALA A 134 -24.52 -5.00 -2.79
C ALA A 134 -24.17 -3.51 -2.94
N PHE A 135 -25.01 -2.62 -2.40
CA PHE A 135 -24.74 -1.19 -2.37
C PHE A 135 -23.49 -0.85 -1.55
N VAL A 136 -23.38 -1.41 -0.34
CA VAL A 136 -22.23 -1.20 0.55
C VAL A 136 -20.95 -1.78 -0.04
N GLU A 137 -20.99 -2.98 -0.62
CA GLU A 137 -19.85 -3.58 -1.32
C GLU A 137 -19.38 -2.71 -2.48
N HIS A 138 -20.29 -2.17 -3.28
CA HIS A 138 -19.93 -1.26 -4.38
C HIS A 138 -19.27 0.02 -3.85
N GLN A 139 -19.78 0.59 -2.75
CA GLN A 139 -19.18 1.74 -2.10
C GLN A 139 -17.78 1.43 -1.54
N LEU A 140 -17.60 0.28 -0.89
CA LEU A 140 -16.31 -0.15 -0.36
C LEU A 140 -15.30 -0.43 -1.47
N LYS A 141 -15.71 -1.13 -2.54
CA LYS A 141 -14.86 -1.38 -3.72
C LYS A 141 -14.42 -0.08 -4.39
N SER A 142 -15.32 0.89 -4.55
CA SER A 142 -14.93 2.18 -5.13
C SER A 142 -13.93 2.93 -4.24
N ARG A 143 -14.12 2.95 -2.92
CA ARG A 143 -13.17 3.54 -1.97
C ARG A 143 -11.81 2.83 -1.98
N ILE A 144 -11.79 1.49 -2.02
CA ILE A 144 -10.56 0.71 -2.11
C ILE A 144 -9.83 1.05 -3.42
N ARG A 145 -10.53 1.08 -4.55
CA ARG A 145 -9.94 1.46 -5.85
C ARG A 145 -9.38 2.88 -5.86
N THR A 146 -10.10 3.85 -5.30
CA THR A 146 -9.60 5.24 -5.18
C THR A 146 -8.38 5.31 -4.25
N SER A 147 -8.37 4.52 -3.17
CA SER A 147 -7.21 4.44 -2.30
C SER A 147 -5.99 3.84 -3.02
N LEU A 148 -6.20 2.89 -3.92
CA LEU A 148 -5.16 2.28 -4.76
C LEU A 148 -4.70 3.20 -5.89
N SER A 149 -5.58 3.99 -6.51
CA SER A 149 -5.21 4.96 -7.55
C SER A 149 -4.41 6.14 -7.00
N LEU A 150 -4.62 6.54 -5.74
CA LEU A 150 -3.70 7.45 -5.05
C LEU A 150 -2.30 6.86 -4.83
N SER A 151 -2.15 5.53 -4.91
CA SER A 151 -0.87 4.81 -4.88
C SER A 151 -0.35 4.39 -6.26
N TYR A 152 -1.17 4.50 -7.30
CA TYR A 152 -0.86 4.18 -8.70
C TYR A 152 -1.41 5.30 -9.60
N SER A 153 -0.57 6.29 -9.92
CA SER A 153 -0.85 7.19 -11.03
C SER A 153 -0.39 6.54 -12.34
N PRO A 154 -1.28 6.21 -13.30
CA PRO A 154 -0.88 5.76 -14.61
C PRO A 154 -0.76 6.95 -15.57
N ARG A 155 0.44 7.08 -16.15
CA ARG A 155 0.74 7.73 -17.45
C ARG A 155 0.56 9.25 -17.54
N MET A 156 1.65 9.99 -17.33
CA MET A 156 1.89 11.20 -18.13
C MET A 156 2.69 10.84 -19.38
N ASN A 157 2.06 11.07 -20.53
CA ASN A 157 2.69 11.05 -21.84
C ASN A 157 3.95 11.94 -21.84
N SER A 158 5.06 11.40 -22.33
CA SER A 158 6.10 12.20 -22.98
C SER A 158 6.55 11.41 -24.21
N GLN A 159 6.37 12.04 -25.37
CA GLN A 159 7.02 11.63 -26.62
C GLN A 159 8.54 11.60 -26.42
N PRO A 160 9.26 10.73 -27.15
CA PRO A 160 10.68 10.55 -26.97
C PRO A 160 11.44 11.65 -27.73
N GLU A 161 12.29 12.39 -27.02
CA GLU A 161 13.45 13.03 -27.64
C GLU A 161 14.70 12.28 -27.20
N GLU A 162 15.60 12.18 -28.18
CA GLU A 162 16.58 11.14 -28.40
C GLU A 162 17.75 11.10 -27.40
N ASP A 163 18.25 9.87 -27.25
CA ASP A 163 19.64 9.51 -27.00
C ASP A 163 20.39 10.26 -25.91
N PHE A 164 20.47 9.62 -24.73
CA PHE A 164 21.70 9.01 -24.22
C PHE A 164 21.29 8.21 -22.96
N HIS A 165 21.89 7.02 -22.75
CA HIS A 165 21.68 6.09 -21.62
C HIS A 165 20.71 4.91 -21.84
N ALA A 166 21.00 4.10 -22.86
CA ALA A 166 20.37 2.80 -23.11
C ALA A 166 20.76 1.66 -22.13
N VAL A 167 21.27 1.94 -20.92
CA VAL A 167 21.77 0.88 -20.00
C VAL A 167 21.02 0.80 -18.66
N THR A 168 20.12 1.74 -18.34
CA THR A 168 19.38 1.74 -17.06
C THR A 168 17.87 1.52 -17.20
N SER A 169 17.38 1.17 -18.39
CA SER A 169 15.96 1.28 -18.77
C SER A 169 15.02 0.14 -18.33
N ALA A 170 15.47 -0.90 -17.63
CA ALA A 170 14.61 -2.06 -17.35
C ALA A 170 14.04 -2.15 -15.92
N SER A 171 14.43 -1.29 -14.96
CA SER A 171 14.02 -1.52 -13.56
C SER A 171 13.58 -0.28 -12.76
N THR A 172 13.50 0.90 -13.36
CA THR A 172 13.00 2.09 -12.67
C THR A 172 11.78 2.65 -13.38
N SER A 173 10.63 2.44 -12.73
CA SER A 173 9.36 3.10 -13.06
C SER A 173 9.58 4.61 -13.20
N LYS A 174 9.19 5.13 -14.37
CA LYS A 174 9.26 6.51 -14.84
C LYS A 174 8.62 7.52 -13.87
N SER A 175 9.40 8.06 -12.94
CA SER A 175 9.07 9.28 -12.20
C SER A 175 10.38 10.04 -11.94
N PHE A 176 10.83 10.74 -12.97
CA PHE A 176 12.09 11.49 -12.95
C PHE A 176 11.88 12.86 -12.31
N MET A 177 12.80 13.27 -11.45
CA MET A 177 12.89 14.63 -10.94
C MET A 177 14.14 15.31 -11.49
N THR A 178 13.96 16.33 -12.33
CA THR A 178 15.04 17.23 -12.73
C THR A 178 15.13 18.35 -11.70
N LEU A 179 15.96 18.14 -10.68
CA LEU A 179 16.17 19.10 -9.58
C LEU A 179 17.32 20.08 -9.88
N GLY A 180 17.50 20.46 -11.14
CA GLY A 180 18.55 21.40 -11.57
C GLY A 180 18.44 22.79 -10.91
N ALA A 181 17.23 23.20 -10.52
CA ALA A 181 16.97 24.48 -9.85
C ALA A 181 17.45 24.54 -8.38
N MET A 182 17.75 23.40 -7.73
CA MET A 182 18.13 23.33 -6.31
C MET A 182 19.44 24.08 -5.99
N CYS A 183 20.34 24.24 -6.97
CA CYS A 183 21.63 24.89 -6.74
C CYS A 183 21.51 26.40 -6.57
N ASN A 184 20.54 27.04 -7.22
CA ASN A 184 20.35 28.48 -7.14
C ASN A 184 19.65 28.89 -5.84
N GLU A 185 18.78 28.03 -5.28
CA GLU A 185 18.05 28.35 -4.05
C GLU A 185 18.78 27.97 -2.76
N ARG A 186 19.82 27.14 -2.86
CA ARG A 186 20.70 26.79 -1.72
C ARG A 186 21.38 28.01 -1.09
N GLN A 187 21.47 29.13 -1.82
CA GLN A 187 22.02 30.39 -1.33
C GLN A 187 21.03 31.25 -0.53
N LYS A 188 19.77 30.82 -0.34
CA LYS A 188 18.74 31.59 0.40
C LYS A 188 18.26 30.88 1.70
N GLY A 189 19.18 30.48 2.58
CA GLY A 189 18.86 30.19 4.00
C GLY A 189 18.70 28.71 4.40
N THR A 190 17.80 28.44 5.35
CA THR A 190 17.67 27.23 6.21
C THR A 190 17.28 25.92 5.51
N CYS A 191 17.34 25.85 4.17
CA CYS A 191 16.87 24.71 3.36
C CYS A 191 15.38 24.36 3.53
N GLN A 192 14.57 25.22 4.16
CA GLN A 192 13.14 25.00 4.34
C GLN A 192 12.35 24.96 3.02
N TRP A 193 12.90 25.54 1.95
CA TRP A 193 12.28 25.59 0.63
C TRP A 193 11.96 24.19 0.07
N ILE A 194 12.74 23.16 0.41
CA ILE A 194 12.48 21.79 -0.06
C ILE A 194 11.15 21.25 0.49
N PHE A 195 10.74 21.68 1.69
CA PHE A 195 9.45 21.33 2.26
C PHE A 195 8.29 22.11 1.64
N ASN A 196 8.54 23.05 0.72
CA ASN A 196 7.51 23.69 -0.09
C ASN A 196 7.35 23.01 -1.46
N GLU A 197 8.36 22.28 -1.93
CA GLU A 197 8.35 21.56 -3.20
C GLU A 197 7.32 20.43 -3.19
N GLU A 198 6.32 20.52 -4.06
CA GLU A 198 5.18 19.60 -4.09
C GLU A 198 5.60 18.17 -4.42
N LYS A 199 6.58 18.00 -5.31
CA LYS A 199 7.13 16.68 -5.66
C LYS A 199 7.90 16.05 -4.50
N TYR A 200 8.66 16.85 -3.74
CA TYR A 200 9.33 16.39 -2.53
C TYR A 200 8.31 16.00 -1.46
N LYS A 201 7.24 16.78 -1.28
CA LYS A 201 6.11 16.41 -0.41
C LYS A 201 5.47 15.10 -0.86
N LEU A 202 5.17 14.94 -2.15
CA LEU A 202 4.57 13.71 -2.68
C LEU A 202 5.48 12.50 -2.47
N TRP A 203 6.79 12.63 -2.64
CA TRP A 203 7.74 11.58 -2.27
C TRP A 203 7.79 11.35 -0.74
N LEU A 204 7.88 12.41 0.05
CA LEU A 204 7.87 12.37 1.52
C LEU A 204 6.56 11.83 2.10
N PHE A 205 5.45 11.86 1.35
CA PHE A 205 4.17 11.26 1.74
C PHE A 205 3.94 9.89 1.07
N GLY A 206 4.96 9.32 0.41
CA GLY A 206 4.92 7.98 -0.16
C GLY A 206 4.08 7.84 -1.43
N CYS A 207 3.69 8.96 -2.04
CA CYS A 207 3.02 8.99 -3.35
C CYS A 207 4.00 8.70 -4.50
N LEU A 208 5.31 8.83 -4.27
CA LEU A 208 6.38 8.51 -5.23
C LEU A 208 7.36 7.50 -4.61
N ARG A 209 7.79 6.49 -5.39
CA ARG A 209 8.67 5.41 -4.92
C ARG A 209 10.16 5.77 -4.86
N THR A 210 10.61 6.69 -5.71
CA THR A 210 12.04 7.00 -5.86
C THR A 210 12.23 8.50 -5.95
N LEU A 211 13.13 9.03 -5.12
CA LEU A 211 13.63 10.40 -5.22
C LEU A 211 15.01 10.35 -5.86
N TYR A 212 15.15 10.96 -7.03
CA TYR A 212 16.42 11.07 -7.73
C TYR A 212 16.89 12.51 -7.73
N CYS A 213 17.97 12.79 -7.00
CA CYS A 213 18.51 14.14 -6.83
C CYS A 213 19.63 14.42 -7.85
N ILE A 214 19.30 15.11 -8.94
CA ILE A 214 20.29 15.55 -9.95
C ILE A 214 20.84 16.93 -9.54
N ALA A 215 22.11 16.99 -9.15
CA ALA A 215 22.82 18.25 -8.88
C ALA A 215 24.35 18.06 -8.96
N PRO A 216 25.14 19.11 -9.27
CA PRO A 216 26.61 19.11 -9.25
C PRO A 216 27.22 18.55 -7.96
N ALA A 217 28.48 18.10 -7.98
CA ALA A 217 29.18 17.66 -6.76
C ALA A 217 29.20 18.77 -5.68
N GLY A 218 29.17 18.40 -4.39
CA GLY A 218 29.17 19.37 -3.27
C GLY A 218 27.82 20.00 -2.92
N THR A 219 26.76 19.72 -3.68
CA THR A 219 25.40 20.26 -3.51
C THR A 219 24.58 19.60 -2.40
N GLY A 220 25.19 18.73 -1.59
CA GLY A 220 24.53 18.09 -0.44
C GLY A 220 23.47 17.06 -0.77
N LYS A 221 23.51 16.46 -1.97
CA LYS A 221 22.67 15.31 -2.33
C LYS A 221 22.71 14.19 -1.28
N THR A 222 23.89 13.95 -0.71
CA THR A 222 24.12 12.94 0.34
C THR A 222 23.43 13.29 1.67
N PHE A 223 23.15 14.57 1.94
CA PHE A 223 22.43 14.99 3.15
C PHE A 223 20.91 14.78 3.03
N LEU A 224 20.40 14.70 1.79
CA LEU A 224 18.98 14.46 1.50
C LEU A 224 18.62 12.96 1.40
N ALA A 225 19.62 12.09 1.27
CA ALA A 225 19.46 10.63 1.28
C ALA A 225 19.48 10.10 2.71
#